data_AF-A0A348B4U4-F1
#
_entry.id   AF-A0A348B4U4-F1
#
_cell.length_a   1.000
_cell.length_b   1.000
_cell.length_c   1.000
_cell.angle_alpha   90.00
_cell.angle_beta   90.00
_cell.angle_gamma   90.00
#
_symmetry.space_group_name_H-M   'P 1'
#
loop_
_entity.id
_entity.type
_entity.pdbx_description
1 polymer ?
#
loop_
_entity_poly.entity_id
_entity_poly.type
_entity_poly.pdbx_seq_one_letter_code
_entity_poly.pdbx_strand_id
1 'polypeptide(L)'
;MFGEIPILGYPKNLREYLNWRTREARLVVREGKAFLKVVFEKPLEKVDPKSSVAVDVNMSEVVAGKDDKHYVRIPTRIEEVHHWKSLAENLQKKYPKRWKENNRILRRIHSFHLKARRVMEDFARKVGKWVVEIVRTMGASVIELENLRNLIKNVDKLSKEFRDKPYLMQYRRVQYWIS
;
A
#
# COMPACT_ATOMS: atom_id res chain seq x y z
N MET A 1 -36.20 22.89 6.02
CA MET A 1 -35.51 22.38 7.23
C MET A 1 -34.30 21.60 6.77
N PHE A 2 -33.09 22.06 7.10
CA PHE A 2 -31.91 21.21 6.99
C PHE A 2 -32.00 20.21 8.15
N GLY A 3 -32.12 18.92 7.85
CA GLY A 3 -32.12 17.88 8.87
C GLY A 3 -30.76 17.81 9.55
N GLU A 4 -30.74 17.78 10.88
CA GLU A 4 -29.52 17.51 11.64
C GLU A 4 -29.12 16.04 11.43
N ILE A 5 -27.91 15.81 10.93
CA ILE A 5 -27.36 14.47 10.76
C ILE A 5 -26.36 14.22 11.89
N PRO A 6 -26.56 13.22 12.77
CA PRO A 6 -25.61 12.92 13.82
C PRO A 6 -24.30 12.38 13.24
N ILE A 7 -23.17 12.91 13.72
CA ILE A 7 -21.85 12.40 13.36
C ILE A 7 -21.61 11.11 14.17
N LEU A 8 -21.68 9.96 13.49
CA LEU A 8 -21.49 8.65 14.12
C LEU A 8 -20.02 8.31 14.40
N GLY A 9 -19.09 9.02 13.77
CA GLY A 9 -17.66 8.81 13.98
C GLY A 9 -16.79 9.62 13.03
N TYR A 10 -15.54 9.80 13.42
CA TYR A 10 -14.51 10.50 12.64
C TYR A 10 -13.14 9.82 12.85
N PRO A 11 -12.16 10.04 11.94
CA PRO A 11 -10.83 9.45 12.08
C PRO A 11 -10.13 9.90 13.37
N LYS A 12 -9.47 8.98 14.08
CA LYS A 12 -8.75 9.28 15.34
C LYS A 12 -7.68 10.36 15.17
N ASN A 13 -7.09 10.46 13.99
CA ASN A 13 -6.06 11.42 13.64
C ASN A 13 -6.62 12.77 13.12
N LEU A 14 -7.93 13.03 13.20
CA LEU A 14 -8.52 14.30 12.73
C LEU A 14 -7.84 15.53 13.37
N ARG A 15 -7.38 15.39 14.61
CA ARG A 15 -6.66 16.45 15.35
C ARG A 15 -5.38 16.92 14.64
N GLU A 16 -4.72 16.04 13.89
CA GLU A 16 -3.49 16.36 13.13
C GLU A 16 -3.73 17.34 11.97
N TYR A 17 -4.99 17.52 11.56
CA TYR A 17 -5.39 18.35 10.42
C TYR A 17 -6.13 19.62 10.83
N LEU A 18 -6.33 19.89 12.13
CA LEU A 18 -7.12 21.05 12.58
C LEU A 18 -6.47 22.39 12.23
N ASN A 19 -5.15 22.42 12.04
CA ASN A 19 -4.40 23.58 11.59
C ASN A 19 -4.28 23.67 10.06
N TRP A 20 -4.88 22.74 9.31
CA TRP A 20 -4.90 22.78 7.84
C TRP A 20 -6.13 23.54 7.37
N ARG A 21 -6.05 24.12 6.17
CA ARG A 21 -7.17 24.83 5.59
C ARG A 21 -8.18 23.83 5.03
N THR A 22 -9.45 23.95 5.41
CA THR A 22 -10.52 23.19 4.78
C THR A 22 -10.75 23.72 3.36
N ARG A 23 -10.66 22.85 2.36
CA ARG A 23 -10.86 23.18 0.94
C ARG A 23 -12.27 22.86 0.46
N GLU A 24 -12.74 21.66 0.75
CA GLU A 24 -14.02 21.16 0.23
C GLU A 24 -14.63 20.13 1.19
N ALA A 25 -15.96 20.09 1.28
CA ALA A 25 -16.70 19.03 1.94
C ALA A 25 -17.78 18.48 1.00
N ARG A 26 -17.78 17.16 0.78
CA ARG A 26 -18.79 16.46 -0.03
C ARG A 26 -19.52 15.43 0.81
N LEU A 27 -20.85 15.51 0.83
CA LEU A 27 -21.69 14.47 1.40
C LEU A 27 -22.00 13.43 0.32
N VAL A 28 -21.74 12.16 0.61
CA VAL A 28 -22.01 11.03 -0.29
C VAL A 28 -22.91 10.04 0.43
N VAL A 29 -24.05 9.69 -0.19
CA VAL A 29 -24.95 8.65 0.32
C VAL A 29 -24.74 7.37 -0.48
N ARG A 30 -24.38 6.28 0.19
CA ARG A 30 -24.17 4.97 -0.43
C ARG A 30 -24.61 3.87 0.54
N GLU A 31 -25.33 2.88 0.01
CA GLU A 31 -25.78 1.70 0.79
C GLU A 31 -26.53 2.11 2.08
N GLY A 32 -27.38 3.14 1.98
CA GLY A 32 -28.16 3.68 3.11
C GLY A 32 -27.35 4.45 4.16
N LYS A 33 -26.05 4.71 3.91
CA LYS A 33 -25.17 5.44 4.82
C LYS A 33 -24.71 6.76 4.20
N ALA A 34 -24.64 7.80 5.02
CA ALA A 34 -24.10 9.09 4.64
C ALA A 34 -22.63 9.20 5.07
N PHE A 35 -21.76 9.63 4.16
CA PHE A 35 -20.34 9.84 4.38
C PHE A 35 -19.97 11.28 4.04
N LEU A 36 -19.43 12.00 5.02
CA LEU A 36 -18.89 13.34 4.79
C LEU A 36 -17.39 13.24 4.47
N LYS A 37 -17.03 13.52 3.21
CA LYS A 37 -15.64 13.61 2.77
C LYS A 37 -15.18 15.05 2.86
N VAL A 38 -14.30 15.35 3.81
CA VAL A 38 -13.67 16.66 3.97
C VAL A 38 -12.24 16.60 3.42
N VAL A 39 -11.88 17.56 2.57
CA VAL A 39 -10.55 17.73 1.99
C VAL A 39 -9.87 18.91 2.66
N PHE A 40 -8.67 18.66 3.19
CA PHE A 40 -7.81 19.66 3.80
C PHE A 40 -6.61 19.93 2.89
N GLU A 41 -6.11 21.17 2.91
CA GLU A 41 -4.89 21.57 2.20
C GLU A 41 -3.92 22.29 3.15
N LYS A 42 -2.62 22.06 2.92
CA LYS A 42 -1.52 22.78 3.56
C LYS A 42 -0.52 23.16 2.46
N PRO A 43 0.04 24.38 2.47
CA PRO A 43 1.12 24.73 1.55
C PRO A 43 2.31 23.80 1.71
N LEU A 44 2.96 23.45 0.60
CA LEU A 44 4.20 22.69 0.63
C LEU A 44 5.31 23.57 1.22
N GLU A 45 5.98 23.05 2.24
CA GLU A 45 7.18 23.69 2.79
C GLU A 45 8.37 23.34 1.89
N LYS A 46 9.14 24.35 1.48
CA LYS A 46 10.42 24.10 0.80
C LYS A 46 11.39 23.51 1.82
N VAL A 47 11.92 22.34 1.52
CA VAL A 47 12.91 21.68 2.37
C VAL A 47 14.26 21.77 1.67
N ASP A 48 15.27 22.31 2.34
CA ASP A 48 16.63 22.28 1.83
C ASP A 48 17.15 20.83 1.84
N PRO A 49 17.68 20.33 0.72
CA PRO A 49 18.25 18.99 0.65
C PRO A 49 19.54 18.95 1.48
N LYS A 50 19.51 18.25 2.62
CA LYS A 50 20.66 18.12 3.53
C LYS A 50 21.40 16.81 3.29
N SER A 51 20.69 15.71 3.46
CA SER A 51 21.21 14.36 3.26
C SER A 51 20.11 13.45 2.75
N SER A 52 20.52 12.36 2.10
CA SER A 52 19.62 11.37 1.51
C SER A 52 19.67 10.04 2.26
N VAL A 53 18.57 9.29 2.10
CA VAL A 53 18.44 7.89 2.50
C VAL A 53 18.03 7.12 1.26
N ALA A 54 18.80 6.08 0.93
CA ALA A 54 18.45 5.15 -0.12
C ALA A 54 17.43 4.14 0.42
N VAL A 55 16.37 3.92 -0.35
CA VAL A 55 15.35 2.92 -0.04
C VAL A 55 15.32 1.90 -1.16
N ASP A 56 15.79 0.70 -0.84
CA ASP A 56 15.69 -0.48 -1.69
C ASP A 56 14.50 -1.33 -1.25
N VAL A 57 13.69 -1.75 -2.20
CA VAL A 57 12.55 -2.63 -1.95
C VAL A 57 12.90 -3.95 -2.59
N ASN A 58 12.85 -5.05 -1.83
CA ASN A 58 13.09 -6.39 -2.32
C ASN A 58 12.03 -7.36 -1.77
N MET A 59 12.07 -8.63 -2.19
CA MET A 59 11.04 -9.63 -1.87
C MET A 59 11.01 -9.99 -0.39
N SER A 60 12.15 -10.15 0.26
CA SER A 60 12.22 -10.49 1.68
C SER A 60 12.07 -9.26 2.57
N GLU A 61 12.62 -8.12 2.15
CA GLU A 61 12.71 -6.92 2.98
C GLU A 61 12.72 -5.62 2.18
N VAL A 62 12.35 -4.54 2.85
CA VAL A 62 12.60 -3.15 2.43
C VAL A 62 13.75 -2.62 3.26
N VAL A 63 14.80 -2.16 2.61
CA VAL A 63 16.00 -1.63 3.25
C VAL A 63 16.00 -0.11 3.09
N ALA A 64 16.12 0.62 4.19
CA ALA A 64 16.27 2.07 4.19
C ALA A 64 17.55 2.44 4.93
N GLY A 65 18.50 3.10 4.28
CA GLY A 65 19.77 3.44 4.91
C GLY A 65 20.51 4.61 4.26
N LYS A 66 21.43 5.19 5.03
CA LYS A 66 22.34 6.25 4.58
C LYS A 66 23.70 5.68 4.16
N ASP A 67 24.16 4.65 4.87
CA ASP A 67 25.43 3.96 4.67
C ASP A 67 25.35 2.52 5.21
N ASP A 68 26.43 1.76 5.08
CA ASP A 68 26.51 0.35 5.50
C ASP A 68 26.41 0.11 7.02
N LYS A 69 26.38 1.18 7.83
CA LYS A 69 26.27 1.10 9.30
C LYS A 69 24.91 1.61 9.80
N HIS A 70 24.29 2.52 9.07
CA HIS A 70 23.04 3.18 9.44
C HIS A 70 21.92 2.81 8.46
N TYR A 71 21.41 1.58 8.60
CA TYR A 71 20.29 1.07 7.82
C TYR A 71 19.28 0.32 8.67
N VAL A 72 18.04 0.26 8.17
CA VAL A 72 16.93 -0.47 8.76
C VAL A 72 16.39 -1.44 7.72
N ARG A 73 16.12 -2.67 8.16
CA ARG A 73 15.46 -3.72 7.37
C ARG A 73 14.04 -3.92 7.87
N ILE A 74 13.08 -3.82 6.96
CA ILE A 74 11.66 -4.04 7.23
C ILE A 74 11.23 -5.31 6.49
N PRO A 75 10.92 -6.41 7.18
CA PRO A 75 10.51 -7.64 6.51
C PRO A 75 9.19 -7.45 5.76
N THR A 76 9.08 -8.02 4.56
CA THR A 76 7.84 -7.95 3.78
C THR A 76 6.81 -8.99 4.24
N ARG A 77 5.56 -8.78 3.83
CA ARG A 77 4.46 -9.74 4.04
C ARG A 77 4.16 -10.57 2.79
N ILE A 78 5.15 -10.78 1.91
CA ILE A 78 4.93 -11.50 0.64
C ILE A 78 4.51 -12.94 0.88
N GLU A 79 5.04 -13.61 1.90
CA GLU A 79 4.66 -15.00 2.21
C GLU A 79 3.16 -15.13 2.53
N GLU A 80 2.61 -14.20 3.31
CA GLU A 80 1.18 -14.16 3.62
C GLU A 80 0.35 -13.95 2.36
N VAL A 81 0.82 -13.09 1.46
CA VAL A 81 0.15 -12.75 0.20
C VAL A 81 0.20 -13.93 -0.77
N HIS A 82 1.34 -14.62 -0.82
CA HIS A 82 1.54 -15.84 -1.58
C HIS A 82 0.63 -16.95 -1.07
N HIS A 83 0.48 -17.11 0.25
CA HIS A 83 -0.46 -18.06 0.85
C HIS A 83 -1.90 -17.86 0.33
N TRP A 84 -2.41 -16.62 0.35
CA TRP A 84 -3.74 -16.33 -0.19
C TRP A 84 -3.85 -16.62 -1.69
N LYS A 85 -2.80 -16.32 -2.47
CA LYS A 85 -2.74 -16.67 -3.89
C LYS A 85 -2.80 -18.19 -4.10
N SER A 86 -2.00 -18.95 -3.36
CA SER A 86 -1.97 -20.42 -3.46
C SER A 86 -3.33 -21.04 -3.14
N LEU A 87 -4.08 -20.50 -2.17
CA LEU A 87 -5.45 -20.95 -1.90
C LEU A 87 -6.40 -20.74 -3.09
N ALA A 88 -6.27 -19.62 -3.81
CA ALA A 88 -7.04 -19.35 -5.02
C ALA A 88 -6.67 -20.34 -6.14
N GLU A 89 -5.39 -20.55 -6.38
CA GLU A 89 -4.89 -21.49 -7.39
C GLU A 89 -5.29 -22.93 -7.08
N ASN A 90 -5.25 -23.34 -5.81
CA ASN A 90 -5.66 -24.67 -5.39
C ASN A 90 -7.16 -24.91 -5.65
N LEU A 91 -8.02 -23.90 -5.44
CA LEU A 91 -9.44 -24.01 -5.82
C LEU A 91 -9.63 -24.09 -7.33
N GLN A 92 -8.86 -23.33 -8.10
CA GLN A 92 -8.91 -23.41 -9.57
C GLN A 92 -8.47 -24.79 -10.07
N LYS A 93 -7.38 -25.34 -9.55
CA LYS A 93 -6.88 -26.68 -9.88
C LYS A 93 -7.86 -27.78 -9.47
N LYS A 94 -8.50 -27.65 -8.30
CA LYS A 94 -9.52 -28.60 -7.82
C LYS A 94 -10.78 -28.61 -8.71
N TYR A 95 -11.12 -27.48 -9.32
CA TYR A 95 -12.36 -27.32 -10.10
C TYR A 95 -12.18 -26.68 -11.49
N PRO A 96 -11.31 -27.20 -12.40
CA PRO A 96 -10.77 -26.47 -13.56
C PRO A 96 -11.78 -25.77 -14.49
N LYS A 97 -12.95 -26.38 -14.71
CA LYS A 97 -14.06 -25.81 -15.49
C LYS A 97 -15.12 -25.18 -14.59
N ARG A 98 -15.50 -25.93 -13.56
CA ARG A 98 -16.60 -25.60 -12.64
C ARG A 98 -16.37 -24.31 -11.84
N TRP A 99 -15.12 -23.90 -11.59
CA TRP A 99 -14.87 -22.63 -10.89
C TRP A 99 -15.32 -21.40 -11.70
N LYS A 100 -15.36 -21.51 -13.04
CA LYS A 100 -15.83 -20.43 -13.93
C LYS A 100 -17.35 -20.34 -13.98
N GLU A 101 -18.03 -21.48 -13.87
CA GLU A 101 -19.49 -21.58 -13.97
C GLU A 101 -20.17 -21.44 -12.59
N ASN A 102 -19.51 -21.85 -11.52
CA ASN A 102 -20.07 -21.82 -10.18
C ASN A 102 -19.70 -20.51 -9.45
N ASN A 103 -20.69 -19.62 -9.37
CA ASN A 103 -20.59 -18.33 -8.69
C ASN A 103 -20.12 -18.41 -7.23
N ARG A 104 -20.35 -19.52 -6.50
CA ARG A 104 -19.86 -19.67 -5.11
C ARG A 104 -18.35 -19.90 -5.09
N ILE A 105 -17.84 -20.74 -5.99
CA ILE A 105 -16.40 -21.03 -6.11
C ILE A 105 -15.67 -19.78 -6.62
N LEU A 106 -16.23 -19.12 -7.65
CA LEU A 106 -15.68 -17.88 -8.19
C LEU A 106 -15.59 -16.80 -7.12
N ARG A 107 -16.65 -16.58 -6.35
CA ARG A 107 -16.66 -15.62 -5.21
C ARG A 107 -15.60 -15.97 -4.17
N ARG A 108 -15.38 -17.26 -3.88
CA ARG A 108 -14.34 -17.69 -2.93
C ARG A 108 -12.94 -17.36 -3.46
N ILE A 109 -12.65 -17.66 -4.74
CA ILE A 109 -11.40 -17.28 -5.40
C ILE A 109 -11.19 -15.77 -5.36
N HIS A 110 -12.20 -14.98 -5.72
CA HIS A 110 -12.15 -13.52 -5.64
C HIS A 110 -11.86 -13.02 -4.22
N SER A 111 -12.45 -13.65 -3.20
CA SER A 111 -12.21 -13.27 -1.80
C SER A 111 -10.75 -13.47 -1.38
N PHE A 112 -10.09 -14.51 -1.87
CA PHE A 112 -8.67 -14.75 -1.60
C PHE A 112 -7.78 -13.71 -2.28
N HIS A 113 -8.02 -13.41 -3.56
CA HIS A 113 -7.30 -12.34 -4.25
C HIS A 113 -7.53 -10.97 -3.61
N LEU A 114 -8.76 -10.68 -3.16
CA LEU A 114 -9.07 -9.44 -2.45
C LEU A 114 -8.33 -9.37 -1.11
N LYS A 115 -8.21 -10.48 -0.39
CA LYS A 115 -7.45 -10.54 0.86
C LYS A 115 -5.95 -10.33 0.63
N ALA A 116 -5.37 -11.00 -0.37
CA ALA A 116 -3.98 -10.78 -0.81
C ALA A 116 -3.73 -9.29 -1.13
N ARG A 117 -4.63 -8.66 -1.90
CA ARG A 117 -4.55 -7.23 -2.24
C ARG A 117 -4.60 -6.33 -0.99
N ARG A 118 -5.50 -6.62 -0.05
CA ARG A 118 -5.65 -5.82 1.19
C ARG A 118 -4.42 -5.91 2.08
N VAL A 119 -3.84 -7.12 2.23
CA VAL A 119 -2.60 -7.32 2.99
C VAL A 119 -1.46 -6.49 2.39
N MET A 120 -1.30 -6.56 1.06
CA MET A 120 -0.28 -5.76 0.36
C MET A 120 -0.50 -4.25 0.49
N GLU A 121 -1.75 -3.78 0.43
CA GLU A 121 -2.07 -2.36 0.54
C GLU A 121 -1.82 -1.83 1.96
N ASP A 122 -2.19 -2.60 2.99
CA ASP A 122 -1.88 -2.30 4.39
C ASP A 122 -0.37 -2.26 4.63
N PHE A 123 0.35 -3.25 4.11
CA PHE A 123 1.81 -3.30 4.19
C PHE A 123 2.46 -2.06 3.54
N ALA A 124 2.09 -1.74 2.30
CA ALA A 124 2.67 -0.60 1.58
C ALA A 124 2.44 0.74 2.31
N ARG A 125 1.26 0.94 2.90
CA ARG A 125 0.96 2.14 3.71
C ARG A 125 1.83 2.22 4.97
N LYS A 126 1.98 1.10 5.68
CA LYS A 126 2.80 1.03 6.90
C LYS A 126 4.27 1.28 6.59
N VAL A 127 4.79 0.63 5.55
CA VAL A 127 6.17 0.84 5.09
C VAL A 127 6.38 2.29 4.68
N GLY A 128 5.49 2.88 3.87
CA GLY A 128 5.61 4.29 3.48
C GLY A 128 5.75 5.22 4.69
N LYS A 129 4.88 5.04 5.69
CA LYS A 129 4.95 5.78 6.95
C LYS A 129 6.26 5.54 7.70
N TRP A 130 6.66 4.28 7.88
CA TRP A 130 7.89 3.93 8.59
C TRP A 130 9.14 4.46 7.89
N VAL A 131 9.22 4.38 6.56
CA VAL A 131 10.33 4.94 5.78
C VAL A 131 10.44 6.44 6.03
N VAL A 132 9.34 7.19 5.98
CA VAL A 132 9.34 8.62 6.27
C VAL A 132 9.80 8.91 7.71
N GLU A 133 9.37 8.10 8.69
CA GLU A 133 9.81 8.23 10.08
C GLU A 133 11.31 7.93 10.25
N ILE A 134 11.82 6.90 9.58
CA ILE A 134 13.24 6.52 9.57
C ILE A 134 14.09 7.66 8.98
N VAL A 135 13.69 8.17 7.81
CA VAL A 135 14.37 9.28 7.12
C VAL A 135 14.48 10.51 8.03
N ARG A 136 13.38 10.86 8.71
CA ARG A 136 13.34 11.96 9.69
C ARG A 136 14.26 11.70 10.87
N THR A 137 14.26 10.48 11.41
CA THR A 137 15.11 10.07 12.53
C THR A 137 16.60 10.10 12.15
N MET A 138 16.93 9.78 10.90
CA MET A 138 18.28 9.86 10.34
C MET A 138 18.71 11.29 9.97
N GLY A 139 17.85 12.29 10.17
CA GLY A 139 18.14 13.68 9.83
C GLY A 139 18.24 13.97 8.32
N ALA A 140 17.67 13.07 7.50
CA ALA A 140 17.64 13.21 6.05
C ALA A 140 16.38 13.95 5.59
N SER A 141 16.47 14.60 4.43
CA SER A 141 15.36 15.31 3.79
C SER A 141 15.06 14.83 2.37
N VAL A 142 15.85 13.89 1.87
CA VAL A 142 15.73 13.32 0.52
C VAL A 142 15.62 11.80 0.63
N ILE A 143 14.71 11.22 -0.14
CA ILE A 143 14.57 9.76 -0.27
C ILE A 143 14.96 9.39 -1.69
N GLU A 144 15.96 8.52 -1.81
CA GLU A 144 16.39 7.97 -3.10
C GLU A 144 15.72 6.61 -3.31
N LEU A 145 14.92 6.50 -4.37
CA LEU A 145 14.20 5.29 -4.75
C LEU A 145 14.73 4.76 -6.08
N GLU A 146 14.89 3.43 -6.18
CA GLU A 146 15.30 2.81 -7.44
C GLU A 146 14.25 3.01 -8.55
N ASN A 147 14.68 3.16 -9.80
CA ASN A 147 13.77 3.30 -10.93
C ASN A 147 13.24 1.94 -11.42
N LEU A 148 12.03 1.58 -10.96
CA LEU A 148 11.42 0.29 -11.25
C LEU A 148 10.63 0.22 -12.57
N ARG A 149 10.86 1.16 -13.51
CA ARG A 149 10.15 1.19 -14.81
C ARG A 149 10.36 -0.07 -15.63
N ASN A 150 11.56 -0.66 -15.59
CA ASN A 150 11.92 -1.83 -16.41
C ASN A 150 11.74 -3.17 -15.70
N LEU A 151 11.30 -3.18 -14.43
CA LEU A 151 11.19 -4.42 -13.66
C LEU A 151 10.27 -5.43 -14.35
N ILE A 152 9.11 -4.98 -14.85
CA ILE A 152 8.11 -5.79 -15.55
C ILE A 152 8.70 -6.49 -16.79
N LYS A 153 9.62 -5.83 -17.51
CA LYS A 153 10.23 -6.38 -18.74
C LYS A 153 11.18 -7.55 -18.47
N ASN A 154 11.69 -7.67 -17.25
CA ASN A 154 12.62 -8.73 -16.87
C ASN A 154 11.96 -9.83 -16.05
N VAL A 155 10.69 -9.68 -15.64
CA VAL A 155 9.98 -10.70 -14.84
C VAL A 155 9.92 -12.03 -15.60
N ASP A 156 9.72 -12.01 -16.91
CA ASP A 156 9.64 -13.22 -17.74
C ASP A 156 10.95 -14.03 -17.76
N LYS A 157 12.09 -13.42 -17.39
CA LYS A 157 13.39 -14.10 -17.28
C LYS A 157 13.59 -14.78 -15.93
N LEU A 158 12.74 -14.50 -14.94
CA LEU A 158 12.81 -15.10 -13.60
C LEU A 158 12.22 -16.51 -13.62
N SER A 159 12.63 -17.34 -12.64
CA SER A 159 12.02 -18.66 -12.44
C SER A 159 10.53 -18.52 -12.11
N LYS A 160 9.75 -19.59 -12.33
CA LYS A 160 8.29 -19.57 -12.09
C LYS A 160 7.93 -19.11 -10.67
N GLU A 161 8.74 -19.47 -9.69
CA GLU A 161 8.56 -19.06 -8.29
C GLU A 161 8.75 -17.56 -8.08
N PHE A 162 9.67 -16.95 -8.83
CA PHE A 162 9.99 -15.52 -8.75
C PHE A 162 9.19 -14.66 -9.73
N ARG A 163 8.55 -15.24 -10.75
CA ARG A 163 7.69 -14.49 -11.70
C ARG A 163 6.50 -13.83 -11.03
N ASP A 164 5.90 -14.49 -10.06
CA ASP A 164 4.68 -14.04 -9.42
C ASP A 164 4.92 -12.97 -8.34
N LYS A 165 6.09 -13.04 -7.67
CA LYS A 165 6.41 -12.21 -6.50
C LYS A 165 6.50 -10.70 -6.80
N PRO A 166 7.08 -10.22 -7.93
CA PRO A 166 7.05 -8.81 -8.31
C PRO A 166 5.65 -8.26 -8.53
N TYR A 167 4.76 -9.05 -9.14
CA TYR A 167 3.36 -8.69 -9.33
C TYR A 167 2.58 -8.70 -8.03
N LEU A 168 2.90 -9.61 -7.10
CA LEU A 168 2.29 -9.63 -5.78
C LEU A 168 2.74 -8.45 -4.92
N MET A 169 4.04 -8.17 -4.91
CA MET A 169 4.59 -7.08 -4.10
C MET A 169 4.20 -5.70 -4.62
N GLN A 170 3.91 -5.58 -5.91
CA GLN A 170 3.49 -4.32 -6.54
C GLN A 170 4.42 -3.18 -6.14
N TYR A 171 5.72 -3.34 -6.35
CA TYR A 171 6.76 -2.39 -5.98
C TYR A 171 6.38 -0.90 -6.17
N ARG A 172 5.70 -0.57 -7.27
CA ARG A 172 5.19 0.78 -7.55
C ARG A 172 4.23 1.32 -6.50
N ARG A 173 3.44 0.47 -5.84
CA ARG A 173 2.57 0.86 -4.72
C ARG A 173 3.36 1.23 -3.49
N VAL A 174 4.40 0.46 -3.15
CA VAL A 174 5.27 0.81 -2.02
C VAL A 174 5.93 2.15 -2.30
N GLN A 175 6.50 2.33 -3.50
CA GLN A 175 7.06 3.61 -3.93
C GLN A 175 6.03 4.75 -3.88
N TYR A 176 4.82 4.52 -4.38
CA TYR A 176 3.73 5.51 -4.33
C TYR A 176 3.34 5.95 -2.91
N TRP A 177 3.47 5.07 -1.91
CA TRP A 177 3.20 5.45 -0.51
C TRP A 177 4.41 6.09 0.19
N ILE A 178 5.60 6.01 -0.40
CA ILE A 178 6.82 6.68 0.08
C ILE A 178 6.95 8.09 -0.53
N SER A 179 6.63 8.24 -1.82
CA SER A 179 6.71 9.50 -2.59
C SER A 179 5.50 10.40 -2.40
#